data_AF-A0A4Q2RGX5-F1
#
_entry.id   AF-A0A4Q2RGX5-F1
#
_cell.length_a   1.000
_cell.length_b   1.000
_cell.length_c   1.000
_cell.angle_alpha   90.00
_cell.angle_beta   90.00
_cell.angle_gamma   90.00
#
_symmetry.space_group_name_H-M   'P 1'
#
loop_
_entity.id
_entity.type
_entity.pdbx_description
1 polymer ?
#
loop_
_entity_poly.entity_id
_entity_poly.type
_entity_poly.pdbx_seq_one_letter_code
_entity_poly.pdbx_strand_id
1 'polypeptide(L)'
;MADPYETDPTEGFGAHAARAKDELNARFQGLRRDAASSAKSAADSVSDRYGQGGSAEAGDTASNFRDQAAQAADQAKGAAASIAEQARARLNEIVDQQKAAGADRIAGVAKAAHSAAEDLDKTNPHMARLVRSAADNVDRIADDVRSRDIGDVFATVADFGRRQPVAFFGGAVLAGFVLARFFKSDAPMIDDTSVYGGHQV
;
A
#
# COMPACT_ATOMS: atom_id res chain seq x y z
N MET A 1 9.51 -55.50 40.07
CA MET A 1 8.32 -54.64 39.95
C MET A 1 8.83 -53.24 39.61
N ALA A 2 8.82 -52.87 38.33
CA ALA A 2 9.13 -51.52 37.85
C ALA A 2 8.30 -51.30 36.58
N ASP A 3 7.43 -50.30 36.59
CA ASP A 3 6.52 -49.95 35.50
C ASP A 3 7.26 -49.13 34.43
N PRO A 4 7.23 -49.49 33.14
CA PRO A 4 7.99 -48.81 32.08
C PRO A 4 7.12 -47.94 31.16
N TYR A 5 6.23 -47.11 31.71
CA TYR A 5 5.42 -46.18 30.91
C TYR A 5 5.51 -44.74 31.44
N GLU A 6 6.68 -44.14 31.32
CA GLU A 6 6.84 -42.69 31.42
C GLU A 6 7.48 -42.19 30.13
N THR A 7 6.70 -42.16 29.05
CA THR A 7 7.04 -41.41 27.85
C THR A 7 6.40 -40.04 27.97
N ASP A 8 7.22 -39.04 28.25
CA ASP A 8 6.85 -37.62 28.27
C ASP A 8 6.19 -37.24 26.92
N PRO A 9 4.90 -36.88 26.90
CA PRO A 9 4.17 -36.61 25.67
C PRO A 9 4.53 -35.26 25.03
N THR A 10 5.48 -34.49 25.57
CA THR A 10 5.76 -33.12 25.08
C THR A 10 6.81 -33.04 23.95
N GLU A 11 7.64 -34.06 23.72
CA GLU A 11 8.71 -34.00 22.71
C GLU A 11 8.22 -34.07 21.24
N GLY A 12 7.05 -34.68 20.99
CA GLY A 12 6.50 -34.83 19.64
C GLY A 12 5.87 -33.57 19.05
N PHE A 13 5.39 -32.64 19.88
CA PHE A 13 4.60 -31.49 19.41
C PHE A 13 5.47 -30.35 18.86
N GLY A 14 6.70 -30.18 19.34
CA GLY A 14 7.61 -29.12 18.89
C GLY A 14 8.12 -29.31 17.46
N ALA A 15 8.44 -30.55 17.06
CA ALA A 15 8.97 -30.88 15.75
C ALA A 15 7.95 -30.66 14.60
N HIS A 16 6.66 -30.87 14.89
CA HIS A 16 5.58 -30.65 13.91
C HIS A 16 5.22 -29.16 13.76
N ALA A 17 5.30 -28.38 14.84
CA ALA A 17 5.09 -26.93 14.78
C ALA A 17 6.21 -26.19 14.02
N ALA A 18 7.46 -26.66 14.14
CA ALA A 18 8.59 -26.11 13.41
C ALA A 18 8.46 -26.31 11.88
N ARG A 19 8.11 -27.52 11.45
CA ARG A 19 7.88 -27.82 10.02
C ARG A 19 6.71 -27.02 9.43
N ALA A 20 5.63 -26.86 10.19
CA ALA A 20 4.49 -26.05 9.75
C ALA A 20 4.85 -24.58 9.52
N LYS A 21 5.74 -24.01 10.36
CA LYS A 21 6.24 -22.64 10.19
C LYS A 21 7.16 -22.51 8.97
N ASP A 22 8.03 -23.48 8.73
CA ASP A 22 8.94 -23.47 7.58
C ASP A 22 8.18 -23.59 6.25
N GLU A 23 7.15 -24.42 6.22
CA GLU A 23 6.28 -24.59 5.04
C GLU A 23 5.46 -23.33 4.75
N LEU A 24 4.95 -22.67 5.80
CA LEU A 24 4.28 -21.38 5.67
C LEU A 24 5.22 -20.30 5.16
N ASN A 25 6.44 -20.24 5.69
CA ASN A 25 7.46 -19.28 5.27
C ASN A 25 7.87 -19.50 3.80
N ALA A 26 8.03 -20.76 3.38
CA ALA A 26 8.33 -21.11 1.99
C ALA A 26 7.20 -20.69 1.04
N ARG A 27 5.93 -20.91 1.42
CA ARG A 27 4.76 -20.48 0.64
C ARG A 27 4.65 -18.95 0.54
N PHE A 28 4.95 -18.24 1.62
CA PHE A 28 5.00 -16.78 1.64
C PHE A 28 6.13 -16.21 0.79
N GLN A 29 7.29 -16.87 0.75
CA GLN A 29 8.40 -16.49 -0.10
C GLN A 29 8.06 -16.68 -1.58
N GLY A 30 7.35 -17.76 -1.94
CA GLY A 30 6.80 -17.96 -3.29
C GLY A 30 5.89 -16.80 -3.70
N LEU A 31 4.87 -16.49 -2.89
CA LEU A 31 3.95 -15.38 -3.14
C LEU A 31 4.64 -14.03 -3.32
N ARG A 32 5.68 -13.74 -2.52
CA ARG A 32 6.46 -12.51 -2.66
C ARG A 32 7.25 -12.47 -3.97
N ARG A 33 7.80 -13.60 -4.40
CA ARG A 33 8.56 -13.71 -5.66
C ARG A 33 7.65 -13.53 -6.87
N ASP A 34 6.46 -14.12 -6.83
CA ASP A 34 5.44 -14.02 -7.87
C ASP A 34 4.84 -12.60 -7.96
N ALA A 35 4.63 -11.96 -6.81
CA ALA A 35 4.23 -10.55 -6.76
C ALA A 35 5.34 -9.62 -7.31
N ALA A 36 6.60 -9.89 -6.97
CA ALA A 36 7.74 -9.11 -7.46
C ALA A 36 7.96 -9.27 -8.97
N SER A 37 7.82 -10.48 -9.51
CA SER A 37 7.91 -10.74 -10.95
C SER A 37 6.76 -10.08 -11.71
N SER A 38 5.54 -10.14 -11.18
CA SER A 38 4.38 -9.47 -11.77
C SER A 38 4.51 -7.95 -11.77
N ALA A 39 5.00 -7.37 -10.66
CA ALA A 39 5.28 -5.94 -10.56
C ALA A 39 6.38 -5.52 -11.54
N LYS A 40 7.43 -6.34 -11.70
CA LYS A 40 8.50 -6.10 -12.66
C LYS A 40 7.98 -6.12 -14.10
N SER A 41 7.18 -7.10 -14.48
CA SER A 41 6.58 -7.19 -15.83
C SER A 41 5.63 -6.02 -16.12
N ALA A 42 4.88 -5.54 -15.12
CA ALA A 42 4.06 -4.34 -15.25
C ALA A 42 4.92 -3.07 -15.45
N ALA A 43 6.04 -2.96 -14.74
CA ALA A 43 6.99 -1.87 -14.92
C ALA A 43 7.67 -1.91 -16.30
N ASP A 44 8.09 -3.09 -16.74
CA ASP A 44 8.75 -3.32 -18.04
C ASP A 44 7.76 -3.00 -19.19
N SER A 45 6.50 -3.42 -19.09
CA SER A 45 5.47 -3.10 -20.10
C SER A 45 5.03 -1.63 -20.14
N VAL A 46 5.08 -0.91 -19.01
CA VAL A 46 4.87 0.56 -19.00
C VAL A 46 6.08 1.28 -19.61
N SER A 47 7.29 0.82 -19.32
CA SER A 47 8.54 1.29 -19.92
C SER A 47 8.52 1.13 -21.45
N ASP A 48 8.14 -0.05 -21.95
CA ASP A 48 8.08 -0.33 -23.38
C ASP A 48 7.07 0.55 -24.12
N ARG A 49 5.92 0.86 -23.49
CA ARG A 49 4.90 1.76 -24.05
C ARG A 49 5.33 3.21 -24.15
N TYR A 50 6.26 3.66 -23.30
CA TYR A 50 6.86 4.98 -23.41
C TYR A 50 8.02 5.02 -24.42
N GLY A 51 8.60 3.87 -24.77
CA GLY A 51 9.73 3.75 -25.70
C GLY A 51 9.36 3.43 -27.15
N GLN A 52 8.20 2.83 -27.42
CA GLN A 52 7.91 2.28 -28.75
C GLN A 52 6.50 2.64 -29.26
N GLY A 53 6.45 3.52 -30.26
CA GLY A 53 5.26 3.69 -31.09
C GLY A 53 5.08 2.50 -32.04
N GLY A 54 3.97 1.78 -31.94
CA GLY A 54 3.62 0.68 -32.86
C GLY A 54 2.30 0.00 -32.48
N SER A 55 1.28 0.13 -33.33
CA SER A 55 -0.13 -0.12 -33.03
C SER A 55 -0.69 -1.47 -33.54
N ALA A 56 0.13 -2.50 -33.75
CA ALA A 56 -0.32 -3.77 -34.34
C ALA A 56 -0.26 -4.99 -33.40
N GLU A 57 0.82 -5.22 -32.65
CA GLU A 57 0.89 -6.36 -31.68
C GLU A 57 0.16 -6.13 -30.34
N ALA A 58 -0.34 -4.92 -30.07
CA ALA A 58 -1.00 -4.60 -28.81
C ALA A 58 -2.37 -5.29 -28.61
N GLY A 59 -3.02 -5.76 -29.68
CA GLY A 59 -4.39 -6.27 -29.66
C GLY A 59 -4.56 -7.59 -28.88
N ASP A 60 -3.71 -8.58 -29.17
CA ASP A 60 -3.83 -9.94 -28.62
C ASP A 60 -3.26 -10.07 -27.20
N THR A 61 -2.26 -9.26 -26.85
CA THR A 61 -1.78 -9.19 -25.46
C THR A 61 -2.73 -8.38 -24.57
N ALA A 62 -3.38 -7.34 -25.11
CA ALA A 62 -4.34 -6.54 -24.34
C ALA A 62 -5.65 -7.28 -24.06
N SER A 63 -6.13 -8.16 -24.96
CA SER A 63 -7.32 -8.98 -24.73
C SER A 63 -7.09 -9.99 -23.59
N ASN A 64 -6.01 -10.77 -23.66
CA ASN A 64 -5.65 -11.74 -22.62
C ASN A 64 -5.42 -11.07 -21.24
N PHE A 65 -4.78 -9.89 -21.22
CA PHE A 65 -4.61 -9.12 -19.99
C PHE A 65 -5.93 -8.59 -19.44
N ARG A 66 -6.85 -8.15 -20.31
CA ARG A 66 -8.19 -7.68 -19.89
C ARG A 66 -9.01 -8.81 -19.28
N ASP A 67 -8.97 -10.01 -19.84
CA ASP A 67 -9.74 -11.16 -19.33
C ASP A 67 -9.20 -11.63 -17.97
N GLN A 68 -7.87 -11.73 -17.81
CA GLN A 68 -7.26 -12.02 -16.51
C GLN A 68 -7.51 -10.90 -15.49
N ALA A 69 -7.40 -9.63 -15.90
CA ALA A 69 -7.69 -8.51 -15.03
C ALA A 69 -9.16 -8.47 -14.61
N ALA A 70 -10.10 -8.82 -15.49
CA ALA A 70 -11.51 -8.92 -15.18
C ALA A 70 -11.79 -10.02 -14.16
N GLN A 71 -11.22 -11.21 -14.34
CA GLN A 71 -11.39 -12.32 -13.40
C GLN A 71 -10.78 -12.02 -12.02
N ALA A 72 -9.58 -11.42 -12.00
CA ALA A 72 -8.94 -10.98 -10.76
C ALA A 72 -9.75 -9.85 -10.09
N ALA A 73 -10.30 -8.92 -10.86
CA ALA A 73 -11.14 -7.84 -10.36
C ALA A 73 -12.43 -8.38 -9.72
N ASP A 74 -13.08 -9.38 -10.34
CA ASP A 74 -14.30 -9.98 -9.79
C ASP A 74 -14.05 -10.68 -8.44
N GLN A 75 -12.94 -11.43 -8.32
CA GLN A 75 -12.54 -12.04 -7.05
C GLN A 75 -12.18 -10.99 -5.99
N ALA A 76 -11.41 -9.97 -6.39
CA ALA A 76 -11.02 -8.88 -5.51
C ALA A 76 -12.23 -8.07 -5.04
N LYS A 77 -13.26 -7.89 -5.86
CA LYS A 77 -14.46 -7.11 -5.53
C LYS A 77 -15.21 -7.69 -4.34
N GLY A 78 -15.33 -9.02 -4.25
CA GLY A 78 -15.97 -9.70 -3.13
C GLY A 78 -15.23 -9.49 -1.80
N ALA A 79 -13.90 -9.65 -1.81
CA ALA A 79 -13.07 -9.40 -0.62
C ALA A 79 -12.99 -7.92 -0.26
N ALA A 80 -12.90 -7.03 -1.26
CA ALA A 80 -12.85 -5.59 -1.05
C ALA A 80 -14.15 -5.05 -0.48
N ALA A 81 -15.30 -5.60 -0.86
CA ALA A 81 -16.59 -5.15 -0.32
C ALA A 81 -16.70 -5.39 1.19
N SER A 82 -16.27 -6.55 1.69
CA SER A 82 -16.34 -6.88 3.12
C SER A 82 -15.31 -6.09 3.95
N ILE A 83 -14.13 -5.83 3.41
CA ILE A 83 -13.11 -4.97 4.02
C ILE A 83 -13.60 -3.52 4.04
N ALA A 84 -14.18 -3.03 2.94
CA ALA A 84 -14.68 -1.67 2.83
C ALA A 84 -15.82 -1.40 3.82
N GLU A 85 -16.73 -2.34 4.02
CA GLU A 85 -17.83 -2.19 4.97
C GLU A 85 -17.31 -2.07 6.42
N GLN A 86 -16.36 -2.92 6.81
CA GLN A 86 -15.71 -2.85 8.12
C GLN A 86 -14.91 -1.56 8.31
N ALA A 87 -14.17 -1.15 7.29
CA ALA A 87 -13.42 0.09 7.30
C ALA A 87 -14.34 1.31 7.44
N ARG A 88 -15.46 1.35 6.71
CA ARG A 88 -16.45 2.44 6.82
C ARG A 88 -17.00 2.58 8.23
N ALA A 89 -17.40 1.47 8.85
CA ALA A 89 -17.91 1.48 10.22
C ALA A 89 -16.88 2.05 11.22
N ARG A 90 -15.62 1.61 11.12
CA ARG A 90 -14.51 2.08 11.98
C ARG A 90 -14.15 3.54 11.72
N LEU A 91 -14.13 3.95 10.46
CA LEU A 91 -13.76 5.31 10.06
C LEU A 91 -14.80 6.34 10.51
N ASN A 92 -16.09 6.03 10.37
CA ASN A 92 -17.16 6.91 10.84
C ASN A 92 -17.05 7.20 12.35
N GLU A 93 -16.61 6.22 13.15
CA GLU A 93 -16.46 6.37 14.60
C GLU A 93 -15.27 7.27 15.00
N ILE A 94 -14.17 7.23 14.22
CA ILE A 94 -12.91 7.94 14.53
C ILE A 94 -12.93 9.38 14.01
N VAL A 95 -13.63 9.62 12.91
CA VAL A 95 -13.41 10.83 12.10
C VAL A 95 -14.04 12.07 12.71
N ASP A 96 -15.25 11.98 13.24
CA ASP A 96 -15.94 13.17 13.79
C ASP A 96 -15.15 13.85 14.93
N GLN A 97 -14.30 13.10 15.62
CA GLN A 97 -13.46 13.61 16.71
C GLN A 97 -12.11 14.19 16.23
N GLN A 98 -11.68 13.89 15.00
CA GLN A 98 -10.32 14.17 14.53
C GLN A 98 -10.25 14.99 13.22
N LYS A 99 -11.38 15.33 12.58
CA LYS A 99 -11.43 16.12 11.33
C LYS A 99 -10.62 17.42 11.40
N ALA A 100 -10.83 18.24 12.44
CA ALA A 100 -10.18 19.54 12.55
C ALA A 100 -8.65 19.42 12.67
N ALA A 101 -8.17 18.51 13.52
CA ALA A 101 -6.74 18.26 13.70
C ALA A 101 -6.09 17.66 12.44
N GLY A 102 -6.82 16.86 11.67
CA GLY A 102 -6.38 16.34 10.38
C GLY A 102 -6.27 17.43 9.32
N ALA A 103 -7.30 18.27 9.19
CA ALA A 103 -7.34 19.39 8.25
C ALA A 103 -6.17 20.37 8.48
N ASP A 104 -5.86 20.68 9.74
CA ASP A 104 -4.75 21.59 10.07
C ASP A 104 -3.38 21.02 9.67
N ARG A 105 -3.19 19.69 9.77
CA ARG A 105 -1.96 19.02 9.29
C ARG A 105 -1.86 19.05 7.77
N ILE A 106 -2.97 18.83 7.06
CA ILE A 106 -3.02 18.88 5.60
C ILE A 106 -2.73 20.31 5.10
N ALA A 107 -3.33 21.32 5.73
CA ALA A 107 -3.07 22.73 5.44
C ALA A 107 -1.60 23.10 5.68
N GLY A 108 -0.97 22.55 6.72
CA GLY A 108 0.47 22.69 6.97
C GLY A 108 1.34 22.16 5.82
N VAL A 109 0.96 21.02 5.23
CA VAL A 109 1.65 20.44 4.06
C VAL A 109 1.42 21.28 2.81
N ALA A 110 0.18 21.74 2.57
CA ALA A 110 -0.14 22.64 1.46
C ALA A 110 0.71 23.91 1.53
N LYS A 111 0.80 24.52 2.72
CA LYS A 111 1.62 25.71 2.98
C LYS A 111 3.11 25.47 2.71
N ALA A 112 3.65 24.35 3.20
CA ALA A 112 5.04 23.98 2.93
C ALA A 112 5.31 23.78 1.43
N ALA A 113 4.39 23.13 0.72
CA ALA A 113 4.47 22.95 -0.73
C ALA A 113 4.38 24.29 -1.48
N HIS A 114 3.54 25.22 -1.00
CA HIS A 114 3.41 26.56 -1.57
C HIS A 114 4.70 27.36 -1.44
N SER A 115 5.34 27.31 -0.26
CA SER A 115 6.66 27.93 -0.03
C SER A 115 7.76 27.28 -0.88
N ALA A 116 7.77 25.95 -0.99
CA ALA A 116 8.69 25.25 -1.87
C ALA A 116 8.48 25.64 -3.35
N ALA A 117 7.24 25.86 -3.78
CA ALA A 117 6.94 26.34 -5.12
C ALA A 117 7.47 27.76 -5.36
N GLU A 118 7.42 28.66 -4.36
CA GLU A 118 7.99 30.02 -4.46
C GLU A 118 9.50 30.01 -4.61
N ASP A 119 10.17 29.12 -3.89
CA ASP A 119 11.61 28.94 -4.03
C ASP A 119 11.97 28.28 -5.36
N LEU A 120 11.14 27.35 -5.83
CA LEU A 120 11.31 26.71 -7.12
C LEU A 120 11.01 27.66 -8.28
N ASP A 121 10.14 28.66 -8.12
CA ASP A 121 9.82 29.63 -9.18
C ASP A 121 11.05 30.44 -9.61
N LYS A 122 11.97 30.67 -8.68
CA LYS A 122 13.25 31.36 -8.91
C LYS A 122 14.21 30.56 -9.78
N THR A 123 14.06 29.23 -9.85
CA THR A 123 15.00 28.31 -10.53
C THR A 123 14.36 27.56 -11.70
N ASN A 124 13.08 27.19 -11.58
CA ASN A 124 12.30 26.49 -12.59
C ASN A 124 10.79 26.85 -12.50
N PRO A 125 10.35 27.90 -13.24
CA PRO A 125 8.97 28.37 -13.24
C PRO A 125 7.94 27.35 -13.76
N HIS A 126 8.37 26.38 -14.57
CA HIS A 126 7.49 25.31 -15.04
C HIS A 126 7.15 24.33 -13.93
N MET A 127 8.15 23.92 -13.16
CA MET A 127 7.94 23.04 -12.01
C MET A 127 7.22 23.75 -10.87
N ALA A 128 7.52 25.03 -10.64
CA ALA A 128 6.83 25.85 -9.66
C ALA A 128 5.32 25.90 -9.90
N ARG A 129 4.88 26.09 -11.15
CA ARG A 129 3.45 26.06 -11.51
C ARG A 129 2.79 24.71 -11.24
N LEU A 130 3.52 23.62 -11.48
CA LEU A 130 3.03 22.27 -11.20
C LEU A 130 2.87 22.04 -9.69
N VAL A 131 3.89 22.37 -8.90
CA VAL A 131 3.86 22.25 -7.43
C VAL A 131 2.79 23.16 -6.83
N ARG A 132 2.62 24.37 -7.36
CA ARG A 132 1.56 25.29 -6.93
C ARG A 132 0.17 24.74 -7.21
N SER A 133 -0.05 24.24 -8.43
CA SER A 133 -1.33 23.61 -8.78
C SER A 133 -1.63 22.39 -7.89
N ALA A 134 -0.61 21.62 -7.52
CA ALA A 134 -0.75 20.53 -6.57
C ALA A 134 -1.08 21.04 -5.15
N ALA A 135 -0.39 22.08 -4.67
CA ALA A 135 -0.64 22.69 -3.38
C ALA A 135 -2.08 23.23 -3.28
N ASP A 136 -2.57 23.91 -4.32
CA ASP A 136 -3.95 24.43 -4.36
C ASP A 136 -4.98 23.31 -4.29
N ASN A 137 -4.70 22.16 -4.90
CA ASN A 137 -5.58 20.98 -4.79
C ASN A 137 -5.55 20.38 -3.38
N VAL A 138 -4.39 20.35 -2.71
CA VAL A 138 -4.26 19.87 -1.32
C VAL A 138 -4.98 20.80 -0.34
N ASP A 139 -4.93 22.11 -0.58
CA ASP A 139 -5.62 23.11 0.24
C ASP A 139 -7.14 22.94 0.17
N ARG A 140 -7.68 22.75 -1.06
CA ARG A 140 -9.11 22.42 -1.25
C ARG A 140 -9.50 21.11 -0.55
N ILE A 141 -8.62 20.12 -0.52
CA ILE A 141 -8.87 18.87 0.22
C ILE A 141 -8.92 19.13 1.73
N ALA A 142 -8.08 20.02 2.27
CA ALA A 142 -8.13 20.38 3.69
C ALA A 142 -9.46 21.02 4.08
N ASP A 143 -9.96 21.93 3.24
CA ASP A 143 -11.27 22.58 3.42
C ASP A 143 -12.44 21.60 3.30
N ASP A 144 -12.37 20.69 2.32
CA ASP A 144 -13.34 19.62 2.14
C ASP A 144 -13.35 18.66 3.33
N VAL A 145 -12.18 18.28 3.87
CA VAL A 145 -12.09 17.40 5.06
C VAL A 145 -12.68 18.06 6.30
N ARG A 146 -12.56 19.39 6.41
CA ARG A 146 -13.12 20.16 7.51
C ARG A 146 -14.65 20.26 7.44
N SER A 147 -15.22 20.29 6.23
CA SER A 147 -16.63 20.65 6.01
C SER A 147 -17.52 19.52 5.50
N ARG A 148 -16.95 18.45 4.91
CA ARG A 148 -17.72 17.35 4.29
C ARG A 148 -17.76 16.10 5.16
N ASP A 149 -18.82 15.34 4.94
CA ASP A 149 -18.93 13.99 5.48
C ASP A 149 -18.05 13.02 4.73
N ILE A 150 -17.57 12.00 5.44
CA ILE A 150 -16.71 10.97 4.86
C ILE A 150 -17.37 10.23 3.69
N GLY A 151 -18.70 10.10 3.74
CA GLY A 151 -19.49 9.50 2.66
C GLY A 151 -19.30 10.23 1.33
N ASP A 152 -19.26 11.56 1.36
CA ASP A 152 -19.09 12.38 0.16
C ASP A 152 -17.67 12.30 -0.41
N VAL A 153 -16.67 12.17 0.45
CA VAL A 153 -15.27 11.96 0.05
C VAL A 153 -15.15 10.62 -0.68
N PHE A 154 -15.72 9.54 -0.12
CA PHE A 154 -15.73 8.23 -0.78
C PHE A 154 -16.49 8.24 -2.10
N ALA A 155 -17.62 8.96 -2.19
CA ALA A 155 -18.37 9.10 -3.42
C ALA A 155 -17.56 9.82 -4.51
N THR A 156 -16.82 10.87 -4.13
CA THR A 156 -15.94 11.62 -5.03
C THR A 156 -14.78 10.76 -5.55
N VAL A 157 -14.13 9.98 -4.66
CA VAL A 157 -13.07 9.04 -5.05
C VAL A 157 -13.61 7.94 -5.99
N ALA A 158 -14.82 7.43 -5.74
CA ALA A 158 -15.45 6.44 -6.60
C ALA A 158 -15.78 7.00 -8.00
N ASP A 159 -16.25 8.25 -8.09
CA ASP A 159 -16.49 8.92 -9.38
C ASP A 159 -15.18 9.17 -10.14
N PHE A 160 -14.13 9.62 -9.43
CA PHE A 160 -12.80 9.80 -10.01
C PHE A 160 -12.23 8.50 -10.58
N GLY A 161 -12.33 7.39 -9.84
CA GLY A 161 -11.88 6.08 -10.31
C GLY A 161 -12.58 5.60 -11.58
N ARG A 162 -13.87 5.95 -11.75
CA ARG A 162 -14.63 5.65 -12.96
C ARG A 162 -14.26 6.55 -14.15
N ARG A 163 -13.98 7.83 -13.90
CA ARG A 163 -13.62 8.80 -14.94
C ARG A 163 -12.17 8.66 -15.42
N GLN A 164 -11.26 8.35 -14.51
CA GLN A 164 -9.82 8.29 -14.76
C GLN A 164 -9.20 7.01 -14.19
N PRO A 165 -9.48 5.84 -14.80
CA PRO A 165 -8.98 4.56 -14.29
C PRO A 165 -7.45 4.51 -14.21
N VAL A 166 -6.74 5.06 -15.20
CA VAL A 166 -5.27 5.08 -15.21
C VAL A 166 -4.69 5.87 -14.03
N ALA A 167 -5.23 7.06 -13.76
CA ALA A 167 -4.77 7.89 -12.65
C ALA A 167 -5.09 7.23 -11.30
N PHE A 168 -6.25 6.58 -11.19
CA PHE A 168 -6.65 5.86 -9.98
C PHE A 168 -5.72 4.69 -9.66
N PHE A 169 -5.43 3.82 -10.65
CA PHE A 169 -4.49 2.71 -10.44
C PHE A 169 -3.07 3.19 -10.14
N GLY A 170 -2.58 4.21 -10.84
CA GLY A 170 -1.28 4.82 -10.56
C GLY A 170 -1.20 5.38 -9.13
N GLY A 171 -2.23 6.11 -8.71
CA GLY A 171 -2.34 6.64 -7.35
C GLY A 171 -2.42 5.55 -6.28
N ALA A 172 -3.20 4.48 -6.52
CA ALA A 172 -3.36 3.38 -5.58
C ALA A 172 -2.05 2.61 -5.38
N VAL A 173 -1.27 2.38 -6.44
CA VAL A 173 0.05 1.72 -6.34
C VAL A 173 1.02 2.60 -5.55
N LEU A 174 1.08 3.90 -5.85
CA LEU A 174 1.93 4.84 -5.11
C LEU A 174 1.53 4.91 -3.63
N ALA A 175 0.24 5.02 -3.33
CA ALA A 175 -0.27 5.03 -1.96
C ALA A 175 0.06 3.72 -1.23
N GLY A 176 -0.13 2.57 -1.88
CA GLY A 176 0.24 1.27 -1.34
C GLY A 176 1.73 1.15 -1.03
N PHE A 177 2.59 1.67 -1.91
CA PHE A 177 4.04 1.72 -1.68
C PHE A 177 4.40 2.61 -0.48
N VAL A 178 3.83 3.82 -0.39
CA VAL A 178 4.06 4.72 0.74
C VAL A 178 3.61 4.07 2.05
N LEU A 179 2.40 3.48 2.08
CA LEU A 179 1.90 2.75 3.24
C LEU A 179 2.81 1.57 3.60
N ALA A 180 3.24 0.78 2.63
CA ALA A 180 4.17 -0.33 2.85
C ALA A 180 5.52 0.16 3.38
N ARG A 181 6.02 1.30 2.88
CA ARG A 181 7.27 1.93 3.32
C ARG A 181 7.16 2.40 4.78
N PHE A 182 6.03 2.99 5.18
CA PHE A 182 5.78 3.39 6.57
C PHE A 182 5.68 2.17 7.47
N PHE A 183 4.82 1.18 7.15
CA PHE A 183 4.69 -0.04 7.94
C PHE A 183 6.00 -0.84 8.06
N LYS A 184 6.86 -0.83 7.04
CA LYS A 184 8.18 -1.47 7.06
C LYS A 184 9.19 -0.74 7.95
N SER A 185 8.96 0.53 8.26
CA SER A 185 9.89 1.37 9.02
C SER A 185 9.75 1.25 10.54
N ASP A 186 8.73 0.54 11.03
CA ASP A 186 8.44 0.39 12.46
C ASP A 186 8.88 -0.96 13.06
N ALA A 187 9.61 -1.83 12.34
CA ALA A 187 10.14 -3.03 12.96
C ALA A 187 11.35 -2.66 13.84
N PRO A 188 11.25 -2.67 15.19
CA PRO A 188 12.44 -2.72 16.00
C PRO A 188 13.05 -4.09 15.68
N MET A 189 14.26 -4.12 15.14
CA MET A 189 15.05 -5.33 15.29
C MET A 189 15.19 -5.52 16.79
N ILE A 190 14.46 -6.49 17.33
CA ILE A 190 14.82 -7.14 18.57
C ILE A 190 16.15 -7.80 18.22
N ASP A 191 17.22 -7.07 18.50
CA ASP A 191 18.56 -7.62 18.47
C ASP A 191 18.57 -8.69 19.55
N ASP A 192 18.56 -9.93 19.09
CA ASP A 192 18.79 -11.11 19.87
C ASP A 192 20.20 -10.97 20.46
N THR A 193 20.30 -10.31 21.61
CA THR A 193 21.48 -10.39 22.47
C THR A 193 21.43 -11.74 23.16
N SER A 194 21.50 -12.79 22.34
CA SER A 194 22.00 -14.09 22.73
C SER A 194 23.41 -13.87 23.29
N VAL A 195 23.52 -13.99 24.61
CA VAL A 195 24.49 -14.87 25.27
C VAL A 195 25.61 -15.32 24.33
N TYR A 196 26.76 -14.63 24.34
CA TYR A 196 28.09 -15.23 24.21
C TYR A 196 29.21 -14.20 24.46
N GLY A 197 30.11 -14.53 25.40
CA GLY A 197 31.38 -13.84 25.69
C GLY A 197 31.36 -13.16 27.06
N GLY A 198 32.04 -13.62 28.11
CA GLY A 198 33.21 -14.49 28.18
C GLY A 198 34.25 -13.82 29.07
N HIS A 199 34.62 -14.48 30.17
CA HIS A 199 35.90 -14.44 30.90
C HIS A 199 36.57 -13.11 31.33
N GLN A 200 37.30 -13.23 32.45
CA GLN A 200 38.26 -12.32 33.12
C GLN A 200 37.61 -11.51 34.26
N VAL A 201 38.08 -11.54 35.51
CA VAL A 201 39.38 -11.91 36.12
C VAL A 201 39.23 -12.77 37.36
#